data_AF-A0A183FBX8-F1
#
_entry.id   AF-A0A183FBX8-F1
#
_cell.length_a   1.000
_cell.length_b   1.000
_cell.length_c   1.000
_cell.angle_alpha   90.00
_cell.angle_beta   90.00
_cell.angle_gamma   90.00
#
_symmetry.space_group_name_H-M   'P 1'
#
loop_
_entity.id
_entity.type
_entity.pdbx_description
1 polymer ?
#
loop_
_entity_poly.entity_id
_entity_poly.type
_entity_poly.pdbx_seq_one_letter_code
_entity_poly.pdbx_strand_id
1 'polypeptide(L)'
;DSREVVETVTARNAKVAKRVYIRPGETKTVPVLISKDCEGVLWSDNDNIPDLVCDDSATTVNVQVTNSFAGAKLFRAGEKVGSFEPTQVVEQEPVNSGSTLERTEASVHDRKKKDEERRKQRGKELEEEKARMAERARKEKEARERAERLEQEKAHVKRLLQEAQRKAEQERKAKEAKERAKEAKEQAEAETERQRRQEHLRSLLDREKQRLKALHEKEAQQRRLLEEKEELERKMRDLKNRAAFQRNGPAPEHGPSRSRANGLS
;
A
#
# COMPACT_ATOMS: atom_id res chain seq x y z
N ASP A 1 92.43 -14.92 44.38
CA ASP A 1 91.53 -14.02 43.62
C ASP A 1 90.40 -14.77 42.96
N SER A 2 89.37 -15.04 43.77
CA SER A 2 88.12 -15.65 43.35
C SER A 2 87.19 -14.53 42.86
N ARG A 3 87.08 -14.38 41.54
CA ARG A 3 86.05 -13.52 40.94
C ARG A 3 84.78 -14.34 40.77
N GLU A 4 83.86 -14.11 41.71
CA GLU A 4 82.43 -14.37 41.57
C GLU A 4 81.94 -13.79 40.23
N VAL A 5 81.62 -14.66 39.27
CA VAL A 5 80.83 -14.30 38.11
C VAL A 5 79.38 -14.44 38.54
N VAL A 6 78.81 -13.35 39.05
CA VAL A 6 77.35 -13.24 39.21
C VAL A 6 76.78 -13.14 37.80
N GLU A 7 76.48 -14.28 37.19
CA GLU A 7 75.65 -14.35 36.00
C GLU A 7 74.26 -13.85 36.36
N THR A 8 73.98 -12.59 36.01
CA THR A 8 72.64 -12.03 36.07
C THR A 8 71.75 -12.86 35.16
N VAL A 9 70.88 -13.68 35.75
CA VAL A 9 69.86 -14.48 35.04
C VAL A 9 68.93 -13.51 34.32
N THR A 10 69.19 -13.24 33.05
CA THR A 10 68.29 -12.45 32.21
C THR A 10 67.01 -13.24 31.98
N ALA A 11 65.93 -12.87 32.66
CA ALA A 11 64.58 -13.37 32.40
C ALA A 11 64.24 -13.17 30.91
N ARG A 12 63.83 -14.24 30.24
CA ARG A 12 63.53 -14.22 28.80
C ARG A 12 62.01 -14.13 28.62
N ASN A 13 61.53 -13.42 27.59
CA ASN A 13 60.09 -13.26 27.39
C ASN A 13 59.47 -14.53 26.79
N ALA A 14 58.40 -15.05 27.40
CA ALA A 14 57.61 -16.14 26.86
C ALA A 14 56.54 -15.59 25.90
N LYS A 15 56.42 -16.17 24.71
CA LYS A 15 55.56 -15.64 23.64
C LYS A 15 54.67 -16.71 23.03
N VAL A 16 53.47 -16.34 22.59
CA VAL A 16 52.59 -17.25 21.86
C VAL A 16 53.20 -17.60 20.50
N ALA A 17 53.37 -18.89 20.21
CA ALA A 17 53.98 -19.35 18.97
C ALA A 17 53.03 -19.23 17.76
N LYS A 18 51.72 -19.43 17.96
CA LYS A 18 50.70 -19.41 16.89
C LYS A 18 49.41 -18.76 17.37
N ARG A 19 48.67 -18.12 16.44
CA ARG A 19 47.38 -17.49 16.74
C ARG A 19 46.35 -18.55 17.15
N VAL A 20 45.73 -18.38 18.32
CA VAL A 20 44.70 -19.28 18.85
C VAL A 20 43.46 -18.49 19.28
N TYR A 21 42.29 -18.90 18.78
CA TYR A 21 41.00 -18.30 19.12
C TYR A 21 40.18 -19.27 19.97
N ILE A 22 39.71 -18.82 21.13
CA ILE A 22 38.98 -19.63 22.12
C ILE A 22 37.63 -18.98 22.43
N ARG A 23 36.54 -19.69 22.14
CA ARG A 23 35.16 -19.23 22.44
C ARG A 23 34.87 -19.28 23.95
N PRO A 24 33.85 -18.56 24.45
CA PRO A 24 33.41 -18.70 25.85
C PRO A 24 33.15 -20.17 26.21
N GLY A 25 33.75 -20.65 27.30
CA GLY A 25 33.63 -22.03 27.80
C GLY A 25 34.43 -23.09 27.03
N GLU A 26 35.16 -22.72 25.98
CA GLU A 26 35.99 -23.63 25.19
C GLU A 26 37.40 -23.78 25.81
N THR A 27 37.98 -24.98 25.72
CA THR A 27 39.37 -25.26 26.12
C THR A 27 40.22 -25.54 24.88
N LYS A 28 41.36 -24.86 24.74
CA LYS A 28 42.32 -25.11 23.65
C LYS A 28 43.75 -25.09 24.12
N THR A 29 44.60 -25.80 23.37
CA THR A 29 46.04 -25.75 23.54
C THR A 29 46.62 -24.51 22.90
N VAL A 30 47.29 -23.68 23.70
CA VAL A 30 48.05 -22.51 23.27
C VAL A 30 49.54 -22.88 23.28
N PRO A 31 50.21 -22.91 22.13
CA PRO A 31 51.65 -23.17 22.09
C PRO A 31 52.40 -21.90 22.49
N VAL A 32 53.22 -22.01 23.54
CA VAL A 32 54.05 -20.93 24.08
C VAL A 32 55.51 -21.22 23.78
N LEU A 33 56.13 -20.34 23.02
CA LEU A 33 57.56 -20.35 22.72
C LEU A 33 58.33 -19.89 23.97
N ILE A 34 59.16 -20.79 24.47
CA ILE A 34 60.13 -20.53 25.55
C ILE A 34 61.55 -20.58 24.97
N SER A 35 62.52 -20.20 25.78
CA SER A 35 63.91 -20.15 25.32
C SER A 35 64.52 -21.54 25.22
N LYS A 36 65.43 -21.73 24.26
CA LYS A 36 66.04 -23.03 24.00
C LYS A 36 66.98 -23.44 25.13
N ASP A 37 67.05 -24.76 25.35
CA ASP A 37 68.11 -25.49 26.03
C ASP A 37 68.29 -25.17 27.53
N CYS A 38 67.20 -24.91 28.25
CA CYS A 38 67.23 -24.77 29.71
C CYS A 38 65.90 -25.20 30.35
N GLU A 39 66.00 -25.96 31.44
CA GLU A 39 64.91 -26.17 32.39
C GLU A 39 64.60 -24.86 33.12
N GLY A 40 63.34 -24.63 33.48
CA GLY A 40 62.98 -23.43 34.20
C GLY A 40 61.50 -23.28 34.48
N VAL A 41 61.14 -22.11 35.03
CA VAL A 41 59.77 -21.78 35.38
C VAL A 41 59.24 -20.71 34.43
N LEU A 42 58.10 -20.98 33.83
CA LEU A 42 57.28 -20.01 33.12
C LEU A 42 56.37 -19.32 34.13
N TRP A 43 56.62 -18.04 34.37
CA TRP A 43 55.76 -17.13 35.11
C TRP A 43 54.80 -16.46 34.14
N SER A 44 53.50 -16.71 34.29
CA SER A 44 52.47 -16.19 33.42
C SER A 44 52.03 -14.78 33.83
N ASP A 45 51.97 -13.86 32.87
CA ASP A 45 51.35 -12.54 33.03
C ASP A 45 49.84 -12.58 32.70
N ASN A 46 49.29 -13.75 32.36
CA ASN A 46 47.92 -13.91 31.87
C ASN A 46 47.11 -14.84 32.79
N ASP A 47 45.99 -14.33 33.31
CA ASP A 47 45.10 -15.07 34.24
C ASP A 47 44.60 -16.43 33.72
N ASN A 48 44.66 -16.66 32.40
CA ASN A 48 44.19 -17.91 31.80
C ASN A 48 45.31 -18.94 31.56
N ILE A 49 46.57 -18.54 31.69
CA ILE A 49 47.74 -19.42 31.55
C ILE A 49 48.31 -19.62 32.96
N PRO A 50 48.38 -20.86 33.47
CA PRO A 50 49.00 -21.10 34.76
C PRO A 50 50.53 -20.94 34.67
N ASP A 51 51.16 -20.74 35.83
CA ASP A 51 52.59 -20.90 35.97
C ASP A 51 52.97 -22.36 35.76
N LEU A 52 54.08 -22.61 35.05
CA LEU A 52 54.47 -23.94 34.60
C LEU A 52 55.95 -24.18 34.78
N VAL A 53 56.30 -25.34 35.31
CA VAL A 53 57.66 -25.88 35.23
C VAL A 53 57.84 -26.49 33.84
N CYS A 54 58.92 -26.10 33.17
CA CYS A 54 59.24 -26.53 31.82
C CYS A 54 60.55 -27.33 31.82
N ASP A 55 60.49 -28.54 31.27
CA ASP A 55 61.66 -29.40 31.11
C ASP A 55 62.54 -28.94 29.92
N ASP A 56 63.79 -29.38 29.90
CA ASP A 56 64.82 -29.05 28.91
C ASP A 56 64.53 -29.52 27.46
N SER A 57 63.47 -30.32 27.29
CA SER A 57 63.22 -31.10 26.08
C SER A 57 62.54 -30.35 24.93
N ALA A 58 61.92 -29.18 25.17
CA ALA A 58 61.11 -28.50 24.16
C ALA A 58 61.22 -26.97 24.17
N THR A 59 61.51 -26.38 22.99
CA THR A 59 61.45 -24.92 22.79
C THR A 59 60.03 -24.35 22.84
N THR A 60 59.00 -25.20 22.79
CA THR A 60 57.60 -24.78 22.78
C THR A 60 56.79 -25.65 23.72
N VAL A 61 56.13 -25.01 24.69
CA VAL A 61 55.27 -25.66 25.69
C VAL A 61 53.82 -25.51 25.27
N ASN A 62 53.08 -26.62 25.30
CA ASN A 62 51.67 -26.67 24.92
C ASN A 62 50.78 -26.52 26.15
N VAL A 63 50.22 -25.33 26.36
CA VAL A 63 49.41 -25.03 27.55
C VAL A 63 47.92 -25.19 27.26
N GLN A 64 47.19 -25.97 28.04
CA GLN A 64 45.73 -26.03 27.93
C GLN A 64 45.09 -24.84 28.63
N VAL A 65 44.33 -24.05 27.88
CA VAL A 65 43.69 -22.82 28.36
C VAL A 65 42.18 -22.91 28.17
N THR A 66 41.42 -22.73 29.25
CA THR A 66 39.94 -22.66 29.22
C THR A 66 39.49 -21.21 29.30
N ASN A 67 38.68 -20.76 28.34
CA ASN A 67 38.17 -19.39 28.35
C ASN A 67 36.95 -19.27 29.28
N SER A 68 37.17 -18.75 30.48
CA SER A 68 36.13 -18.46 31.48
C SER A 68 35.42 -17.11 31.26
N PHE A 69 35.87 -16.29 30.30
CA PHE A 69 35.27 -14.99 30.01
C PHE A 69 34.00 -15.13 29.17
N ALA A 70 33.05 -14.20 29.36
CA ALA A 70 31.77 -14.19 28.62
C ALA A 70 31.95 -13.91 27.11
N GLY A 71 33.09 -13.32 26.71
CA GLY A 71 33.47 -13.06 25.32
C GLY A 71 34.57 -13.99 24.81
N ALA A 72 34.84 -13.95 23.51
CA ALA A 72 35.90 -14.76 22.93
C ALA A 72 37.30 -14.22 23.26
N LYS A 73 38.24 -15.11 23.58
CA LYS A 73 39.65 -14.80 23.83
C LYS A 73 40.49 -15.12 22.60
N LEU A 74 41.38 -14.21 22.23
CA LEU A 74 42.31 -14.39 21.12
C LEU A 74 43.74 -14.22 21.61
N PHE A 75 44.55 -15.27 21.47
CA PHE A 75 46.00 -15.23 21.62
C PHE A 75 46.63 -14.96 20.25
N ARG A 76 47.42 -13.90 20.13
CA ARG A 76 48.09 -13.51 18.88
C ARG A 76 49.48 -14.12 18.81
N ALA A 77 49.91 -14.54 17.63
CA ALA A 77 51.29 -14.98 17.45
C ALA A 77 52.27 -13.85 17.83
N GLY A 78 53.28 -14.14 18.64
CA GLY A 78 54.25 -13.19 19.16
C GLY A 78 53.81 -12.40 20.39
N GLU A 79 52.57 -12.55 20.85
CA GLU A 79 52.06 -11.92 22.09
C GLU A 79 52.87 -12.41 23.28
N LYS A 80 53.36 -11.49 24.11
CA LYS A 80 54.02 -11.82 25.38
C LYS A 80 52.95 -12.33 26.36
N VAL A 81 53.16 -13.53 26.88
CA VAL A 81 52.26 -14.16 27.85
C VAL A 81 52.90 -14.33 29.23
N GLY A 82 54.18 -14.02 29.37
CA GLY A 82 54.89 -14.16 30.63
C GLY A 82 56.39 -13.98 30.48
N SER A 83 57.10 -14.35 31.55
CA SER A 83 58.56 -14.47 31.59
C SER A 83 58.98 -15.90 31.89
N PHE A 84 60.05 -16.32 31.25
CA PHE A 84 60.70 -17.60 31.49
C PHE A 84 62.00 -17.37 32.25
N GLU A 85 62.11 -18.03 33.40
CA GLU A 85 63.27 -17.98 34.28
C GLU A 85 63.97 -19.35 34.25
N PRO A 86 65.18 -19.43 33.66
CA PRO A 86 65.93 -20.68 33.65
C PRO A 86 66.47 -20.97 35.05
N THR A 87 65.98 -22.04 35.67
CA THR A 87 66.32 -22.47 37.02
C THR A 87 66.26 -23.99 37.07
N GLN A 88 67.24 -24.61 37.73
CA GLN A 88 67.22 -26.04 37.99
C GLN A 88 66.09 -26.37 38.97
N VAL A 89 65.14 -27.21 38.55
CA VAL A 89 64.03 -27.61 39.42
C VAL A 89 64.41 -28.90 40.14
N VAL A 90 64.53 -28.83 41.46
CA VAL A 90 64.83 -29.98 42.31
C VAL A 90 63.53 -30.41 42.99
N GLU A 91 63.05 -31.61 42.68
CA GLU A 91 61.93 -32.23 43.39
C GLU A 91 62.39 -32.57 44.82
N GLN A 92 61.75 -31.96 45.84
CA GLN A 92 62.01 -32.25 47.25
C GLN A 92 60.92 -33.16 47.84
N GLU A 93 61.28 -33.92 48.87
CA GLU A 93 60.32 -34.77 49.60
C GLU A 93 59.14 -33.94 50.16
N PRO A 94 57.92 -34.49 50.17
CA PRO A 94 56.74 -33.79 50.66
C PRO A 94 56.93 -33.33 52.11
N VAL A 95 56.78 -32.02 52.35
CA VAL A 95 56.83 -31.47 53.70
C VAL A 95 55.63 -32.00 54.49
N ASN A 96 55.89 -32.81 55.52
CA ASN A 96 54.86 -33.35 56.40
C ASN A 96 54.27 -32.23 57.27
N SER A 97 53.25 -31.54 56.75
CA SER A 97 52.47 -30.58 57.51
C SER A 97 51.54 -31.33 58.47
N GLY A 98 51.91 -31.33 59.75
CA GLY A 98 51.11 -31.90 60.83
C GLY A 98 49.66 -31.38 60.84
N SER A 99 48.73 -32.27 61.20
CA SER A 99 47.28 -32.07 61.27
C SER A 99 46.88 -30.69 61.83
N THR A 100 46.47 -29.77 60.96
CA THR A 100 45.89 -28.46 61.32
C THR A 100 44.38 -28.54 61.61
N LEU A 101 43.87 -29.72 61.96
CA LEU A 101 42.44 -30.00 62.15
C LEU A 101 42.07 -30.14 63.63
N GLU A 102 42.61 -29.27 64.50
CA GLU A 102 42.15 -29.17 65.89
C GLU A 102 41.18 -27.99 66.10
N ARG A 103 39.89 -28.37 66.24
CA ARG A 103 38.78 -27.76 67.01
C ARG A 103 38.43 -26.27 66.88
N THR A 104 37.13 -26.01 66.66
CA THR A 104 36.34 -25.01 67.44
C THR A 104 34.83 -25.21 67.18
N GLU A 105 34.15 -25.92 68.09
CA GLU A 105 32.67 -26.07 68.07
C GLU A 105 31.94 -24.72 68.25
N ALA A 106 32.55 -23.76 68.93
CA ALA A 106 32.06 -22.38 69.03
C ALA A 106 32.02 -21.65 67.67
N SER A 107 32.95 -21.95 66.74
CA SER A 107 32.95 -21.32 65.41
C SER A 107 31.90 -21.90 64.46
N VAL A 108 31.43 -23.14 64.71
CA VAL A 108 30.38 -23.78 63.91
C VAL A 108 29.02 -23.11 64.15
N HIS A 109 28.73 -22.72 65.38
CA HIS A 109 27.45 -22.09 65.71
C HIS A 109 27.31 -20.68 65.09
N ASP A 110 28.38 -19.89 65.09
CA ASP A 110 28.43 -18.57 64.44
C ASP A 110 28.34 -18.69 62.91
N ARG A 111 29.02 -19.67 62.32
CA ARG A 111 28.89 -19.97 60.88
C ARG A 111 27.46 -20.34 60.51
N LYS A 112 26.79 -21.16 61.32
CA LYS A 112 25.39 -21.56 61.10
C LYS A 112 24.43 -20.38 61.17
N LYS A 113 24.62 -19.47 62.14
CA LYS A 113 23.79 -18.25 62.28
C LYS A 113 23.98 -17.31 61.09
N LYS A 114 25.23 -17.11 60.64
CA LYS A 114 25.56 -16.28 59.46
C LYS A 114 25.02 -16.86 58.15
N ASP A 115 24.98 -18.19 58.01
CA ASP A 115 24.37 -18.86 56.86
C ASP A 115 22.84 -18.74 56.84
N GLU A 116 22.20 -18.89 58.00
CA GLU A 116 20.76 -18.69 58.17
C GLU A 116 20.35 -17.25 57.79
N GLU A 117 21.15 -16.26 58.22
CA GLU A 117 20.93 -14.85 57.91
C GLU A 117 21.10 -14.56 56.40
N ARG A 118 22.15 -15.12 55.76
CA ARG A 118 22.33 -15.04 54.30
C ARG A 118 21.21 -15.73 53.52
N ARG A 119 20.63 -16.82 54.03
CA ARG A 119 19.46 -17.45 53.40
C ARG A 119 18.22 -16.56 53.50
N LYS A 120 17.97 -15.97 54.68
CA LYS A 120 16.87 -15.02 54.89
C LYS A 120 17.02 -13.78 54.01
N GLN A 121 18.24 -13.26 53.87
CA GLN A 121 18.52 -12.11 53.00
C GLN A 121 18.27 -12.42 51.52
N ARG A 122 18.78 -13.54 51.02
CA ARG A 122 18.50 -14.01 49.64
C ARG A 122 17.01 -14.25 49.39
N GLY A 123 16.27 -14.76 50.39
CA GLY A 123 14.82 -14.92 50.31
C GLY A 123 14.09 -13.58 50.14
N LYS A 124 14.47 -12.56 50.91
CA LYS A 124 13.91 -11.21 50.80
C LYS A 124 14.25 -10.55 49.46
N GLU A 125 15.49 -10.69 48.99
CA GLU A 125 15.91 -10.15 47.69
C GLU A 125 15.13 -10.77 46.53
N LEU A 126 14.93 -12.09 46.54
CA LEU A 126 14.12 -12.80 45.54
C LEU A 126 12.65 -12.39 45.60
N GLU A 127 12.08 -12.19 46.79
CA GLU A 127 10.70 -11.75 46.97
C GLU A 127 10.51 -10.31 46.47
N GLU A 128 11.47 -9.42 46.76
CA GLU A 128 11.45 -8.03 46.30
C GLU A 128 11.64 -7.95 44.77
N GLU A 129 12.53 -8.75 44.19
CA GLU A 129 12.70 -8.85 42.75
C GLU A 129 11.42 -9.37 42.07
N LYS A 130 10.80 -10.40 42.64
CA LYS A 130 9.52 -10.93 42.16
C LYS A 130 8.40 -9.88 42.24
N ALA A 131 8.37 -9.07 43.30
CA ALA A 131 7.42 -7.97 43.44
C ALA A 131 7.65 -6.89 42.37
N ARG A 132 8.90 -6.51 42.11
CA ARG A 132 9.25 -5.54 41.05
C ARG A 132 8.88 -6.05 39.66
N MET A 133 9.10 -7.34 39.39
CA MET A 133 8.70 -7.96 38.12
C MET A 133 7.17 -8.03 37.96
N ALA A 134 6.44 -8.36 39.03
CA ALA A 134 4.98 -8.35 39.02
C ALA A 134 4.41 -6.94 38.81
N GLU A 135 5.03 -5.91 39.39
CA GLU A 135 4.64 -4.52 39.19
C GLU A 135 4.85 -4.07 37.74
N ARG A 136 6.01 -4.39 37.15
CA ARG A 136 6.30 -4.13 35.73
C ARG A 136 5.29 -4.82 34.83
N ALA A 137 4.98 -6.09 35.10
CA ALA A 137 4.00 -6.85 34.33
C ALA A 137 2.59 -6.23 34.41
N ARG A 138 2.18 -5.72 35.58
CA ARG A 138 0.91 -4.99 35.73
C ARG A 138 0.89 -3.69 34.93
N LYS A 139 1.95 -2.88 35.04
CA LYS A 139 2.09 -1.63 34.29
C LYS A 139 2.12 -1.86 32.78
N GLU A 140 2.81 -2.90 32.33
CA GLU A 140 2.86 -3.28 30.92
C GLU A 140 1.49 -3.76 30.41
N LYS A 141 0.78 -4.57 31.20
CA LYS A 141 -0.59 -5.00 30.84
C LYS A 141 -1.53 -3.81 30.71
N GLU A 142 -1.50 -2.88 31.67
CA GLU A 142 -2.32 -1.67 31.62
C GLU A 142 -1.98 -0.78 30.42
N ALA A 143 -0.69 -0.62 30.11
CA ALA A 143 -0.25 0.14 28.93
C ALA A 143 -0.73 -0.50 27.62
N ARG A 144 -0.67 -1.84 27.52
CA ARG A 144 -1.19 -2.58 26.35
C ARG A 144 -2.70 -2.42 26.20
N GLU A 145 -3.47 -2.56 27.28
CA GLU A 145 -4.92 -2.36 27.26
C GLU A 145 -5.31 -0.93 26.85
N ARG A 146 -4.58 0.08 27.33
CA ARG A 146 -4.79 1.48 26.91
C ARG A 146 -4.47 1.69 25.43
N ALA A 147 -3.38 1.09 24.93
CA ALA A 147 -3.01 1.17 23.52
C ALA A 147 -4.07 0.51 22.63
N GLU A 148 -4.58 -0.65 23.02
CA GLU A 148 -5.64 -1.36 22.30
C GLU A 148 -6.93 -0.55 22.24
N ARG A 149 -7.36 0.08 23.36
CA ARG A 149 -8.55 0.95 23.36
C ARG A 149 -8.40 2.13 22.39
N LEU A 150 -7.24 2.79 22.40
CA LEU A 150 -6.96 3.89 21.48
C LEU A 150 -6.96 3.43 20.01
N GLU A 151 -6.47 2.23 19.73
CA GLU A 151 -6.52 1.65 18.38
C GLU A 151 -7.96 1.35 17.95
N GLN A 152 -8.76 0.75 18.83
CA GLN A 152 -10.18 0.48 18.59
C GLN A 152 -10.97 1.78 18.35
N GLU A 153 -10.74 2.83 19.14
CA GLU A 153 -11.35 4.14 18.95
C GLU A 153 -10.96 4.78 17.62
N LYS A 154 -9.66 4.74 17.25
CA LYS A 154 -9.20 5.21 15.95
C LYS A 154 -9.86 4.45 14.80
N ALA A 155 -9.99 3.12 14.92
CA ALA A 155 -10.66 2.29 13.92
C ALA A 155 -12.16 2.61 13.83
N HIS A 156 -12.82 2.89 14.95
CA HIS A 156 -14.22 3.30 14.99
C HIS A 156 -14.44 4.67 14.34
N VAL A 157 -13.63 5.67 14.70
CA VAL A 157 -13.67 7.01 14.08
C VAL A 157 -13.41 6.94 12.58
N LYS A 158 -12.45 6.11 12.15
CA LYS A 158 -12.17 5.89 10.73
C LYS A 158 -13.37 5.28 10.00
N ARG A 159 -14.08 4.32 10.60
CA ARG A 159 -15.31 3.75 10.04
C ARG A 159 -16.41 4.79 9.90
N LEU A 160 -16.65 5.60 10.94
CA LEU A 160 -17.63 6.68 10.89
C LEU A 160 -17.32 7.71 9.79
N LEU A 161 -16.04 8.06 9.62
CA LEU A 161 -15.63 9.00 8.59
C LEU A 161 -15.84 8.43 7.17
N GLN A 162 -15.55 7.14 6.96
CA GLN A 162 -15.84 6.46 5.69
C GLN A 162 -17.34 6.35 5.42
N GLU A 163 -18.15 6.08 6.44
CA GLU A 163 -19.60 6.03 6.32
C GLU A 163 -20.19 7.40 5.99
N ALA A 164 -19.73 8.46 6.66
CA ALA A 164 -20.11 9.83 6.36
C ALA A 164 -19.76 10.23 4.92
N GLN A 165 -18.56 9.85 4.44
CA GLN A 165 -18.16 10.07 3.05
C GLN A 165 -19.08 9.34 2.05
N ARG A 166 -19.38 8.07 2.30
CA ARG A 166 -20.31 7.29 1.45
C ARG A 166 -21.70 7.90 1.43
N LYS A 167 -22.21 8.34 2.57
CA LYS A 167 -23.52 9.00 2.68
C LYS A 167 -23.54 10.33 1.92
N ALA A 168 -22.48 11.14 2.04
CA ALA A 168 -22.34 12.39 1.29
C ALA A 168 -22.25 12.16 -0.22
N GLU A 169 -21.54 11.11 -0.66
CA GLU A 169 -21.47 10.74 -2.09
C GLU A 169 -22.82 10.25 -2.62
N GLN A 170 -23.54 9.42 -1.85
CA GLN A 170 -24.89 8.99 -2.21
C GLN A 170 -25.86 10.16 -2.29
N GLU A 171 -25.79 11.12 -1.37
CA GLU A 171 -26.62 12.32 -1.41
C GLU A 171 -26.29 13.20 -2.64
N ARG A 172 -25.01 13.35 -2.99
CA ARG A 172 -24.59 14.05 -4.22
C ARG A 172 -25.15 13.36 -5.47
N LYS A 173 -25.00 12.04 -5.59
CA LYS A 173 -25.55 11.27 -6.71
C LYS A 173 -27.08 11.37 -6.79
N ALA A 174 -27.77 11.36 -5.65
CA ALA A 174 -29.22 11.52 -5.61
C ALA A 174 -29.68 12.92 -6.05
N LYS A 175 -28.93 13.97 -5.66
CA LYS A 175 -29.20 15.35 -6.12
C LYS A 175 -28.98 15.48 -7.63
N GLU A 176 -27.87 14.97 -8.13
CA GLU A 176 -27.56 14.97 -9.57
C GLU A 176 -28.60 14.19 -10.38
N ALA A 177 -29.02 13.01 -9.90
CA ALA A 177 -30.07 12.24 -10.57
C ALA A 177 -31.42 12.98 -10.61
N LYS A 178 -31.78 13.69 -9.52
CA LYS A 178 -32.99 14.52 -9.48
C LYS A 178 -32.92 15.70 -10.45
N GLU A 179 -31.76 16.34 -10.56
CA GLU A 179 -31.54 17.44 -11.50
C GLU A 179 -31.64 16.95 -12.95
N ARG A 180 -30.95 15.86 -13.30
CA ARG A 180 -31.06 15.23 -14.62
C ARG A 180 -32.50 14.80 -14.95
N ALA A 181 -33.24 14.27 -13.98
CA ALA A 181 -34.65 13.91 -14.17
C ALA A 181 -35.53 15.13 -14.41
N LYS A 182 -35.24 16.25 -13.74
CA LYS A 182 -35.94 17.53 -13.96
C LYS A 182 -35.66 18.07 -15.36
N GLU A 183 -34.39 18.10 -15.79
CA GLU A 183 -33.99 18.52 -17.12
C GLU A 183 -34.63 17.65 -18.21
N ALA A 184 -34.62 16.32 -18.04
CA ALA A 184 -35.25 15.40 -18.98
C ALA A 184 -36.77 15.63 -19.08
N LYS A 185 -37.43 15.92 -17.96
CA LYS A 185 -38.86 16.26 -17.95
C LYS A 185 -39.14 17.57 -18.70
N GLU A 186 -38.34 18.60 -18.46
CA GLU A 186 -38.46 19.90 -19.15
C GLU A 186 -38.22 19.76 -20.66
N GLN A 187 -37.23 18.98 -21.07
CA GLN A 187 -36.99 18.67 -22.49
C GLN A 187 -38.17 17.94 -23.13
N ALA A 188 -38.73 16.93 -22.45
CA ALA A 188 -39.90 16.21 -22.95
C ALA A 188 -41.13 17.13 -23.08
N GLU A 189 -41.37 18.00 -22.09
CA GLU A 189 -42.45 19.00 -22.16
C GLU A 189 -42.24 19.96 -23.33
N ALA A 190 -41.04 20.51 -23.50
CA ALA A 190 -40.71 21.39 -24.62
C ALA A 190 -40.87 20.71 -26.00
N GLU A 191 -40.51 19.42 -26.10
CA GLU A 191 -40.71 18.65 -27.32
C GLU A 191 -42.20 18.44 -27.61
N THR A 192 -43.00 18.09 -26.60
CA THR A 192 -44.45 17.93 -26.77
C THR A 192 -45.13 19.25 -27.16
N GLU A 193 -44.66 20.38 -26.62
CA GLU A 193 -45.18 21.69 -27.01
C GLU A 193 -44.81 22.02 -28.46
N ARG A 194 -43.57 21.71 -28.87
CA ARG A 194 -43.14 21.87 -30.27
C ARG A 194 -44.00 21.02 -31.22
N GLN A 195 -44.31 19.78 -30.84
CA GLN A 195 -45.20 18.91 -31.61
C GLN A 195 -46.61 19.52 -31.72
N ARG A 196 -47.20 19.99 -30.62
CA ARG A 196 -48.51 20.68 -30.64
C ARG A 196 -48.52 21.91 -31.55
N ARG A 197 -47.45 22.71 -31.52
CA ARG A 197 -47.29 23.87 -32.42
C ARG A 197 -47.25 23.43 -33.88
N GLN A 198 -46.53 22.35 -34.21
CA GLN A 198 -46.49 21.80 -35.56
C GLN A 198 -47.85 21.26 -36.02
N GLU A 199 -48.56 20.52 -35.16
CA GLU A 199 -49.91 20.03 -35.45
C GLU A 199 -50.91 21.17 -35.67
N HIS A 200 -50.81 22.23 -34.86
CA HIS A 200 -51.62 23.42 -35.03
C HIS A 200 -51.39 24.09 -36.39
N LEU A 201 -50.12 24.25 -36.80
CA LEU A 201 -49.76 24.78 -38.12
C LEU A 201 -50.28 23.89 -39.26
N ARG A 202 -50.16 22.56 -39.13
CA ARG A 202 -50.73 21.61 -40.12
C ARG A 202 -52.24 21.79 -40.25
N SER A 203 -52.95 21.91 -39.12
CA SER A 203 -54.40 22.15 -39.13
C SER A 203 -54.78 23.46 -39.81
N LEU A 204 -54.00 24.54 -39.61
CA LEU A 204 -54.23 25.81 -40.29
C LEU A 204 -54.03 25.70 -41.81
N LEU A 205 -52.98 25.01 -42.25
CA LEU A 205 -52.72 24.78 -43.67
C LEU A 205 -53.83 23.95 -44.32
N ASP A 206 -54.34 22.93 -43.63
CA ASP A 206 -55.47 22.13 -44.13
C ASP A 206 -56.74 22.96 -44.29
N ARG A 207 -57.03 23.86 -43.34
CA ARG A 207 -58.16 24.80 -43.44
C ARG A 207 -58.01 25.76 -44.62
N GLU A 208 -56.83 26.33 -44.83
CA GLU A 208 -56.56 27.20 -45.99
C GLU A 208 -56.66 26.43 -47.31
N LYS A 209 -56.14 25.20 -47.36
CA LYS A 209 -56.28 24.33 -48.52
C LYS A 209 -57.76 24.05 -48.85
N GLN A 210 -58.59 23.82 -47.83
CA GLN A 210 -60.04 23.67 -48.01
C GLN A 210 -60.71 24.96 -48.50
N ARG A 211 -60.31 26.13 -47.98
CA ARG A 211 -60.81 27.43 -48.44
C ARG A 211 -60.48 27.68 -49.91
N LEU A 212 -59.24 27.40 -50.32
CA LEU A 212 -58.82 27.52 -51.72
C LEU A 212 -59.58 26.56 -52.64
N LYS A 213 -59.81 25.31 -52.21
CA LYS A 213 -60.67 24.38 -52.96
C LYS A 213 -62.09 24.91 -53.14
N ALA A 214 -62.70 25.42 -52.07
CA ALA A 214 -64.05 25.98 -52.13
C ALA A 214 -64.12 27.23 -53.03
N LEU A 215 -63.07 28.07 -53.04
CA LEU A 215 -62.97 29.21 -53.95
C LEU A 215 -62.87 28.76 -55.41
N HIS A 216 -62.01 27.79 -55.72
CA HIS A 216 -61.91 27.22 -57.06
C HIS A 216 -63.21 26.56 -57.53
N GLU A 217 -63.92 25.86 -56.64
CA GLU A 217 -65.22 25.27 -56.96
C GLU A 217 -66.27 26.35 -57.26
N LYS A 218 -66.31 27.43 -56.47
CA LYS A 218 -67.17 28.59 -56.76
C LYS A 218 -66.83 29.26 -58.09
N GLU A 219 -65.55 29.41 -58.40
CA GLU A 219 -65.10 29.96 -59.68
C GLU A 219 -65.52 29.05 -60.85
N ALA A 220 -65.37 27.73 -60.70
CA ALA A 220 -65.83 26.77 -61.69
C ALA A 220 -67.36 26.80 -61.87
N GLN A 221 -68.14 26.97 -60.80
CA GLN A 221 -69.58 27.16 -60.87
C GLN A 221 -69.96 28.45 -61.60
N GLN A 222 -69.27 29.56 -61.32
CA GLN A 222 -69.50 30.84 -62.03
C GLN A 222 -69.21 30.70 -63.53
N ARG A 223 -68.12 30.01 -63.91
CA ARG A 223 -67.81 29.73 -65.32
C ARG A 223 -68.92 28.92 -66.00
N ARG A 224 -69.43 27.86 -65.37
CA ARG A 224 -70.56 27.07 -65.90
C ARG A 224 -71.82 27.90 -66.08
N LEU A 225 -72.15 28.77 -65.13
CA LEU A 225 -73.32 29.66 -65.24
C LEU A 225 -73.16 30.68 -66.38
N LEU A 226 -71.95 31.18 -66.62
CA LEU A 226 -71.67 32.05 -67.76
C LEU A 226 -71.84 31.30 -69.09
N GLU A 227 -71.32 30.07 -69.19
CA GLU A 227 -71.50 29.20 -70.36
C GLU A 227 -72.99 28.94 -70.63
N GLU A 228 -73.77 28.59 -69.59
CA GLU A 228 -75.23 28.38 -69.70
C GLU A 228 -75.96 29.66 -70.13
N LYS A 229 -75.56 30.82 -69.58
CA LYS A 229 -76.11 32.12 -69.97
C LYS A 229 -75.84 32.41 -71.46
N GLU A 230 -74.61 32.21 -71.94
CA GLU A 230 -74.25 32.39 -73.34
C GLU A 230 -75.04 31.45 -74.27
N GLU A 231 -75.25 30.21 -73.84
CA GLU A 231 -76.05 29.23 -74.58
C GLU A 231 -77.51 29.67 -74.66
N LEU A 232 -78.10 30.14 -73.56
CA LEU A 232 -79.47 30.67 -73.54
C LEU A 232 -79.60 31.93 -74.42
N GLU A 233 -78.63 32.84 -74.38
CA GLU A 233 -78.60 34.01 -75.26
C GLU A 233 -78.49 33.62 -76.73
N ARG A 234 -77.72 32.58 -77.06
CA ARG A 234 -77.65 32.01 -78.42
C ARG A 234 -79.02 31.44 -78.83
N LYS A 235 -79.64 30.61 -77.99
CA LYS A 235 -81.00 30.06 -78.23
C LYS A 235 -82.05 31.15 -78.42
N MET A 236 -82.01 32.21 -77.61
CA MET A 236 -82.93 33.35 -77.74
C MET A 236 -82.73 34.11 -79.06
N ARG A 237 -81.49 34.28 -79.51
CA ARG A 237 -81.19 34.85 -80.83
C ARG A 237 -81.73 33.96 -81.95
N ASP A 238 -81.51 32.65 -81.87
CA ASP A 238 -82.00 31.70 -82.87
C ASP A 238 -83.52 31.67 -82.94
N LEU A 239 -84.21 31.71 -81.79
CA LEU A 239 -85.67 31.82 -81.72
C LEU A 239 -86.18 33.14 -82.31
N LYS A 240 -85.52 34.27 -82.03
CA LYS A 240 -85.85 35.56 -82.65
C LYS A 240 -85.66 35.52 -84.17
N ASN A 241 -84.57 34.94 -84.65
CA ASN A 241 -84.30 34.76 -86.08
C ASN A 241 -85.36 33.86 -86.74
N ARG A 242 -85.74 32.76 -86.09
CA ARG A 242 -86.79 31.85 -86.56
C ARG A 242 -88.18 32.50 -86.55
N ALA A 243 -88.50 33.31 -85.54
CA ALA A 243 -89.74 34.08 -85.49
C ALA A 243 -89.77 35.18 -86.56
N ALA A 244 -88.64 35.87 -86.80
CA ALA A 244 -88.51 36.83 -87.90
C ALA A 244 -88.70 36.16 -89.27
N PHE A 245 -88.17 34.95 -89.45
CA PHE A 245 -88.37 34.12 -90.64
C PHE A 245 -89.83 33.68 -90.83
N GLN A 246 -90.62 33.54 -89.76
CA GLN A 246 -92.06 33.24 -89.84
C GLN A 246 -92.93 34.48 -90.05
N ARG A 247 -92.50 35.66 -89.55
CA ARG A 247 -93.22 36.93 -89.70
C ARG A 247 -93.01 37.58 -91.08
N ASN A 248 -91.82 37.42 -91.63
CA ASN A 248 -91.50 37.76 -93.00
C ASN A 248 -91.49 36.44 -93.78
N GLY A 249 -92.65 35.99 -94.27
CA GLY A 249 -92.70 34.83 -95.17
C GLY A 249 -91.71 34.98 -96.33
N PRO A 250 -91.29 33.87 -96.98
CA PRO A 250 -90.29 33.91 -98.05
C PRO A 250 -90.68 34.98 -99.07
N ALA A 251 -89.82 36.00 -99.23
CA ALA A 251 -90.02 37.00 -100.25
C ALA A 251 -90.00 36.31 -101.62
N PRO A 252 -90.96 36.61 -102.51
CA PRO A 252 -91.00 36.04 -103.83
C PRO A 252 -89.80 36.54 -104.62
N GLU A 253 -88.89 35.63 -105.01
CA GLU A 253 -87.90 35.94 -106.04
C GLU A 253 -88.61 36.15 -107.37
N HIS A 254 -88.88 37.42 -107.67
CA HIS A 254 -88.97 37.89 -109.04
C HIS A 254 -87.55 37.87 -109.64
N GLY A 255 -87.25 36.87 -110.46
CA GLY A 255 -86.42 37.12 -111.65
C GLY A 255 -87.14 38.07 -112.63
N PRO A 256 -86.57 38.41 -113.81
CA PRO A 256 -85.34 37.90 -114.44
C PRO A 256 -84.48 39.00 -115.10
N SER A 257 -83.26 38.66 -115.55
CA SER A 257 -82.64 39.07 -116.84
C SER A 257 -81.16 38.63 -116.83
N ARG A 258 -80.80 37.46 -117.40
CA ARG A 258 -80.41 37.23 -118.81
C ARG A 258 -79.56 38.34 -119.44
N SER A 259 -78.24 38.14 -119.42
CA SER A 259 -77.33 38.20 -120.60
C SER A 259 -75.90 37.90 -120.09
N ARG A 260 -75.37 36.68 -120.22
CA ARG A 260 -74.84 36.03 -121.44
C ARG A 260 -73.57 36.70 -121.97
N ALA A 261 -72.43 36.11 -121.68
CA ALA A 261 -71.25 36.00 -122.55
C ALA A 261 -70.28 35.02 -121.87
N ASN A 262 -70.13 33.80 -122.38
CA ASN A 262 -69.13 33.43 -123.37
C ASN A 262 -67.68 33.58 -122.87
N GLY A 263 -67.01 32.43 -122.75
CA GLY A 263 -65.72 32.26 -123.41
C GLY A 263 -64.63 31.58 -122.60
N LEU A 264 -64.22 30.40 -123.10
CA LEU A 264 -62.88 29.77 -123.03
C LEU A 264 -62.59 29.03 -121.70
N SER A 265 -62.31 27.72 -121.67
CA SER A 265 -61.97 26.70 -122.69
C SER A 265 -62.46 25.31 -122.24
#